data_AF-A0A8D3CA26-F1
#
_entry.id   AF-A0A8D3CA26-F1
#
_cell.length_a   1.000
_cell.length_b   1.000
_cell.length_c   1.000
_cell.angle_alpha   90.00
_cell.angle_beta   90.00
_cell.angle_gamma   90.00
#
_symmetry.space_group_name_H-M   'P 1'
#
loop_
_entity.id
_entity.type
_entity.pdbx_description
1 polymer ?
#
loop_
_entity_poly.entity_id
_entity_poly.type
_entity_poly.pdbx_seq_one_letter_code
_entity_poly.pdbx_strand_id
1 'polypeptide(L)'
;MAGRLLLRGWTTTLTCSYFVLMKTYAIFTYIFVLGIPTDDEQATGRERRIMVALREGKDPYSILPPKHYPGTKEDPQIVPCTIDKRLVGCICEEDNTAIVWFWVHHGEAQRCPSCGTHYNSAQVGQQTSTNLPSSCLYTAKCTYDLTCTAYH
;
A
#
# COMPACT_ATOMS: atom_id res chain seq x y z
N MET A 1 -65.74 -15.62 -36.25
CA MET A 1 -64.81 -16.16 -35.24
C MET A 1 -63.54 -15.28 -35.14
N ALA A 2 -63.66 -14.00 -34.77
CA ALA A 2 -62.52 -13.05 -34.79
C ALA A 2 -62.23 -12.38 -33.42
N GLY A 3 -63.07 -12.61 -32.39
CA GLY A 3 -62.91 -11.98 -31.08
C GLY A 3 -61.91 -12.64 -30.14
N ARG A 4 -61.48 -13.90 -30.42
CA ARG A 4 -60.57 -14.64 -29.53
C ARG A 4 -59.08 -14.43 -29.84
N LEU A 5 -58.73 -13.90 -31.01
CA LEU A 5 -57.34 -13.62 -31.38
C LEU A 5 -56.83 -12.29 -30.79
N LEU A 6 -57.68 -11.29 -30.61
CA LEU A 6 -57.27 -9.96 -30.11
C LEU A 6 -57.02 -9.94 -28.59
N LEU A 7 -57.71 -10.79 -27.81
CA LEU A 7 -57.49 -10.91 -26.35
C LEU A 7 -56.17 -11.63 -26.01
N ARG A 8 -55.65 -12.45 -26.93
CA ARG A 8 -54.41 -13.20 -26.72
C ARG A 8 -53.16 -12.38 -27.04
N GLY A 9 -53.25 -11.38 -27.93
CA GLY A 9 -52.15 -10.46 -28.24
C GLY A 9 -51.89 -9.42 -27.14
N TRP A 10 -52.97 -8.86 -26.56
CA TRP A 10 -52.88 -7.87 -25.47
C TRP A 10 -52.38 -8.44 -24.14
N THR A 11 -52.73 -9.69 -23.84
CA THR A 11 -52.23 -10.37 -22.63
C THR A 11 -50.73 -10.67 -22.75
N THR A 12 -50.24 -11.09 -23.92
CA THR A 12 -48.81 -11.38 -24.13
C THR A 12 -47.90 -10.14 -24.13
N THR A 13 -48.36 -8.99 -24.62
CA THR A 13 -47.57 -7.74 -24.59
C THR A 13 -47.49 -7.13 -23.19
N LEU A 14 -48.59 -7.19 -22.42
CA LEU A 14 -48.62 -6.74 -21.02
C LEU A 14 -47.78 -7.63 -20.11
N THR A 15 -47.76 -8.96 -20.31
CA THR A 15 -46.89 -9.84 -19.52
C THR A 15 -45.41 -9.66 -19.85
N CYS A 16 -45.06 -9.35 -21.10
CA CYS A 16 -43.68 -9.13 -21.52
C CYS A 16 -43.09 -7.82 -20.95
N SER A 17 -43.87 -6.72 -20.98
CA SER A 17 -43.45 -5.44 -20.39
C SER A 17 -43.34 -5.51 -18.86
N TYR A 18 -44.24 -6.25 -18.20
CA TYR A 18 -44.18 -6.48 -16.76
C TYR A 18 -42.95 -7.32 -16.36
N PHE A 19 -42.58 -8.32 -17.15
CA PHE A 19 -41.40 -9.16 -16.89
C PHE A 19 -40.08 -8.38 -17.05
N VAL A 20 -40.01 -7.46 -18.04
CA VAL A 20 -38.84 -6.59 -18.23
C VAL A 20 -38.72 -5.56 -17.09
N LEU A 21 -39.83 -4.93 -16.68
CA LEU A 21 -39.86 -4.03 -15.52
C LEU A 21 -39.47 -4.75 -14.23
N MET A 22 -40.00 -5.94 -13.95
CA MET A 22 -39.67 -6.69 -12.73
C MET A 22 -38.19 -7.12 -12.69
N LYS A 23 -37.59 -7.41 -13.86
CA LYS A 23 -36.17 -7.77 -13.95
C LYS A 23 -35.24 -6.56 -13.77
N THR A 24 -35.61 -5.38 -14.27
CA THR A 24 -34.86 -4.15 -14.00
C THR A 24 -35.04 -3.67 -12.56
N TYR A 25 -36.24 -3.76 -11.99
CA TYR A 25 -36.47 -3.50 -10.56
C TYR A 25 -35.68 -4.45 -9.66
N ALA A 26 -35.62 -5.75 -9.99
CA ALA A 26 -34.85 -6.72 -9.20
C ALA A 26 -33.33 -6.47 -9.26
N ILE A 27 -32.80 -6.02 -10.40
CA ILE A 27 -31.38 -5.65 -10.52
C ILE A 27 -31.10 -4.34 -9.77
N PHE A 28 -32.01 -3.36 -9.86
CA PHE A 28 -31.87 -2.07 -9.18
C PHE A 28 -31.99 -2.22 -7.66
N THR A 29 -32.87 -3.09 -7.16
CA THR A 29 -32.98 -3.38 -5.73
C THR A 29 -31.79 -4.20 -5.22
N TYR A 30 -31.22 -5.12 -6.01
CA TYR A 30 -30.04 -5.88 -5.59
C TYR A 30 -28.80 -5.00 -5.38
N ILE A 31 -28.57 -4.04 -6.28
CA ILE A 31 -27.47 -3.06 -6.13
C ILE A 31 -27.71 -2.14 -4.92
N PHE A 32 -28.98 -1.78 -4.66
CA PHE A 32 -29.33 -0.91 -3.52
C PHE A 32 -29.31 -1.65 -2.16
N VAL A 33 -29.55 -2.96 -2.15
CA VAL A 33 -29.63 -3.78 -0.92
C VAL A 33 -28.26 -4.28 -0.45
N LEU A 34 -27.29 -4.50 -1.35
CA LEU A 34 -25.94 -4.96 -0.99
C LEU A 34 -24.86 -3.88 -1.08
N GLY A 35 -25.16 -2.71 -1.66
CA GLY A 35 -24.22 -1.60 -1.78
C GLY A 35 -23.05 -1.87 -2.73
N ILE A 36 -22.32 -0.81 -3.07
CA ILE A 36 -21.03 -0.92 -3.76
C ILE A 36 -19.98 -1.24 -2.67
N PRO A 37 -19.19 -2.33 -2.80
CA PRO A 37 -18.19 -2.68 -1.80
C PRO A 37 -17.17 -1.57 -1.64
N THR A 38 -16.75 -1.33 -0.41
CA THR A 38 -15.71 -0.35 -0.11
C THR A 38 -14.33 -0.93 -0.36
N ASP A 39 -13.34 -0.06 -0.61
CA ASP A 39 -11.96 -0.50 -0.83
C ASP A 39 -11.41 -1.27 0.39
N ASP A 40 -11.86 -0.96 1.61
CA ASP A 40 -11.50 -1.70 2.83
C ASP A 40 -11.93 -3.18 2.80
N GLU A 41 -13.03 -3.50 2.11
CA GLU A 41 -13.59 -4.86 2.01
C GLU A 41 -13.02 -5.62 0.81
N GLN A 42 -12.81 -4.92 -0.31
CA GLN A 42 -12.40 -5.54 -1.58
C GLN A 42 -10.88 -5.53 -1.81
N ALA A 43 -10.14 -4.56 -1.26
CA ALA A 43 -8.70 -4.46 -1.51
C ALA A 43 -7.95 -5.65 -0.91
N THR A 44 -7.08 -6.25 -1.72
CA THR A 44 -6.24 -7.40 -1.36
C THR A 44 -4.77 -7.17 -1.76
N GLY A 45 -3.89 -8.09 -1.39
CA GLY A 45 -2.49 -8.07 -1.81
C GLY A 45 -1.71 -6.83 -1.35
N ARG A 46 -0.99 -6.19 -2.28
CA ARG A 46 -0.15 -5.01 -1.98
C ARG A 46 -0.99 -3.77 -1.68
N GLU A 47 -2.12 -3.62 -2.36
CA GLU A 47 -3.05 -2.50 -2.16
C GLU A 47 -3.58 -2.46 -0.73
N ARG A 48 -4.08 -3.59 -0.21
CA ARG A 48 -4.51 -3.70 1.20
C ARG A 48 -3.38 -3.35 2.18
N ARG A 49 -2.16 -3.85 1.91
CA ARG A 49 -1.00 -3.59 2.77
C ARG A 49 -0.62 -2.11 2.81
N ILE A 50 -0.68 -1.43 1.66
CA ILE A 50 -0.46 0.03 1.57
C ILE A 50 -1.52 0.76 2.39
N MET A 51 -2.79 0.44 2.18
CA MET A 51 -3.91 1.09 2.86
C MET A 51 -3.84 0.96 4.38
N VAL A 52 -3.56 -0.26 4.88
CA VAL A 52 -3.39 -0.50 6.33
C VAL A 52 -2.17 0.24 6.86
N ALA A 53 -1.03 0.20 6.17
CA ALA A 53 0.18 0.88 6.62
C ALA A 53 0.01 2.40 6.67
N LEU A 54 -0.62 3.00 5.66
CA LEU A 54 -0.91 4.43 5.63
C LEU A 54 -1.87 4.84 6.75
N ARG A 55 -2.87 4.01 7.08
CA ARG A 55 -3.75 4.22 8.24
C ARG A 55 -2.97 4.23 9.56
N GLU A 56 -1.91 3.43 9.67
CA GLU A 56 -0.97 3.43 10.81
C GLU A 56 0.11 4.54 10.72
N GLY A 57 0.12 5.34 9.65
CA GLY A 57 1.16 6.36 9.41
C GLY A 57 2.53 5.80 9.03
N LYS A 58 2.60 4.55 8.58
CA LYS A 58 3.82 3.88 8.12
C LYS A 58 3.88 3.81 6.61
N ASP A 59 5.09 3.86 6.06
CA ASP A 59 5.33 3.77 4.62
C ASP A 59 6.33 2.65 4.28
N PRO A 60 5.86 1.40 4.11
CA PRO A 60 6.73 0.28 3.78
C PRO A 60 7.21 0.29 2.32
N TYR A 61 6.58 1.07 1.45
CA TYR A 61 6.87 1.08 0.01
C TYR A 61 7.53 2.38 -0.48
N SER A 62 7.93 3.27 0.43
CA SER A 62 8.59 4.56 0.09
C SER A 62 7.77 5.40 -0.89
N ILE A 63 6.46 5.47 -0.67
CA ILE A 63 5.51 6.29 -1.45
C ILE A 63 5.67 7.77 -1.07
N LEU A 64 5.96 8.04 0.20
CA LEU A 64 6.14 9.37 0.74
C LEU A 64 7.58 9.86 0.54
N PRO A 65 7.78 11.19 0.47
CA PRO A 65 9.13 11.73 0.45
C PRO A 65 9.90 11.30 1.71
N PRO A 66 11.19 11.00 1.58
CA PRO A 66 12.03 10.64 2.71
C PRO A 66 12.10 11.78 3.72
N LYS A 67 12.17 11.43 5.01
CA LYS A 67 12.35 12.41 6.09
C LYS A 67 13.71 13.08 5.96
N HIS A 68 13.76 14.39 6.17
CA HIS A 68 15.02 15.14 6.14
C HIS A 68 15.65 15.20 7.53
N TYR A 69 16.94 14.89 7.61
CA TYR A 69 17.79 15.00 8.80
C TYR A 69 18.89 16.04 8.54
N PRO A 70 19.50 16.60 9.60
CA PRO A 70 20.59 17.58 9.45
C PRO A 70 21.84 17.00 8.76
N GLY A 71 22.02 15.68 8.79
CA GLY A 71 23.10 15.01 8.06
C GLY A 71 24.49 15.28 8.63
N THR A 72 24.56 15.49 9.94
CA THR A 72 25.82 15.58 10.71
C THR A 72 26.35 14.18 11.00
N LYS A 73 27.55 14.08 11.58
CA LYS A 73 28.15 12.78 11.93
C LYS A 73 27.35 12.09 13.05
N GLU A 74 26.79 12.88 13.94
CA GLU A 74 26.05 12.50 15.14
C GLU A 74 24.59 12.18 14.80
N ASP A 75 23.99 12.93 13.87
CA ASP A 75 22.63 12.71 13.36
C ASP A 75 22.63 12.61 11.82
N PRO A 76 23.09 11.47 11.28
CA PRO A 76 23.19 11.25 9.84
C PRO A 76 21.82 11.04 9.20
N GLN A 77 21.73 11.26 7.89
CA GLN A 77 20.54 10.97 7.11
C GLN A 77 20.25 9.46 7.10
N ILE A 78 19.16 9.05 7.75
CA ILE A 78 18.78 7.64 7.89
C ILE A 78 18.10 7.16 6.61
N VAL A 79 18.69 6.14 5.99
CA VAL A 79 18.20 5.51 4.77
C VAL A 79 17.66 4.12 5.12
N PRO A 80 16.33 3.89 5.09
CA PRO A 80 15.80 2.57 5.37
C PRO A 80 16.21 1.60 4.25
N CYS A 81 16.77 0.44 4.58
CA CYS A 81 17.07 -0.60 3.60
C CYS A 81 16.67 -1.97 4.12
N THR A 82 16.32 -2.88 3.21
CA THR A 82 16.04 -4.30 3.54
C THR A 82 17.21 -5.21 3.13
N ILE A 83 18.21 -4.64 2.43
CA ILE A 83 19.37 -5.34 1.86
C ILE A 83 20.64 -4.64 2.41
N ASP A 84 21.82 -5.22 2.20
CA ASP A 84 23.10 -4.69 2.68
C ASP A 84 23.48 -3.30 2.13
N LYS A 85 22.90 -2.87 1.00
CA LYS A 85 23.16 -1.56 0.40
C LYS A 85 21.96 -0.99 -0.34
N ARG A 86 21.83 0.34 -0.33
CA ARG A 86 20.81 1.10 -1.08
C ARG A 86 21.46 2.19 -1.91
N LEU A 87 20.96 2.38 -3.13
CA LEU A 87 21.35 3.52 -3.96
C LEU A 87 20.68 4.79 -3.42
N VAL A 88 21.46 5.84 -3.19
CA VAL A 88 21.01 7.12 -2.65
C VAL A 88 21.34 8.23 -3.66
N GLY A 89 20.38 9.12 -3.85
CA GLY A 89 20.57 10.37 -4.60
C GLY A 89 20.62 11.54 -3.63
N CYS A 90 21.74 12.26 -3.62
CA CYS A 90 21.91 13.49 -2.84
C CYS A 90 21.74 14.70 -3.76
N ILE A 91 20.77 15.56 -3.44
CA ILE A 91 20.66 16.91 -3.96
C ILE A 91 21.38 17.81 -2.94
N CYS A 92 22.57 18.30 -3.28
CA CYS A 92 23.47 18.96 -2.33
C CYS A 92 22.95 20.32 -1.86
N GLU A 93 22.25 21.03 -2.74
CA GLU A 93 21.65 22.35 -2.53
C GLU A 93 20.26 22.32 -3.16
N GLU A 94 19.28 23.04 -2.60
CA GLU A 94 17.88 22.97 -3.00
C GLU A 94 17.65 23.24 -4.50
N ASP A 95 18.41 24.17 -5.09
CA ASP A 95 18.28 24.57 -6.49
C ASP A 95 19.16 23.75 -7.47
N ASN A 96 19.85 22.73 -6.97
CA ASN A 96 20.81 22.00 -7.78
C ASN A 96 20.09 21.01 -8.72
N THR A 97 20.38 21.09 -10.02
CA THR A 97 19.77 20.20 -11.03
C THR A 97 20.48 18.86 -11.14
N ALA A 98 21.71 18.77 -10.64
CA ALA A 98 22.50 17.55 -10.66
C ALA A 98 22.31 16.74 -9.37
N ILE A 99 21.94 15.46 -9.52
CA ILE A 99 21.82 14.51 -8.42
C ILE A 99 23.09 13.68 -8.33
N VAL A 100 23.70 13.64 -7.15
CA VAL A 100 24.87 12.80 -6.87
C VAL A 100 24.39 11.42 -6.42
N TRP A 101 24.69 10.39 -7.22
CA TRP A 101 24.29 9.02 -6.94
C TRP A 101 25.46 8.21 -6.38
N PHE A 102 25.24 7.52 -5.26
CA PHE A 102 26.22 6.61 -4.67
C PHE A 102 25.55 5.48 -3.89
N TRP A 103 26.29 4.40 -3.68
CA TRP A 103 25.82 3.27 -2.89
C TRP A 103 26.09 3.52 -1.41
N VAL A 104 25.04 3.45 -0.60
CA VAL A 104 25.14 3.46 0.86
C VAL A 104 25.08 2.04 1.37
N HIS A 105 26.12 1.63 2.10
CA HIS A 105 26.29 0.32 2.70
C HIS A 105 25.85 0.32 4.17
N HIS A 106 25.50 -0.86 4.67
CA HIS A 106 25.18 -1.07 6.07
C HIS A 106 26.41 -0.99 6.98
N GLY A 107 26.23 -0.37 8.16
CA GLY A 107 27.26 -0.24 9.19
C GLY A 107 27.71 1.20 9.37
N GLU A 108 28.86 1.54 8.79
CA GLU A 108 29.47 2.86 8.98
C GLU A 108 28.77 3.95 8.15
N ALA A 109 28.62 5.14 8.76
CA ALA A 109 28.06 6.29 8.06
C ALA A 109 28.99 6.74 6.92
N GLN A 110 28.43 6.85 5.72
CA GLN A 110 29.15 7.26 4.51
C GLN A 110 28.82 8.70 4.15
N ARG A 111 29.75 9.39 3.51
CA ARG A 111 29.57 10.79 3.12
C ARG A 111 29.25 10.92 1.64
N CYS A 112 28.42 11.91 1.30
CA CYS A 112 28.27 12.33 -0.08
C CYS A 112 29.61 12.84 -0.63
N PRO A 113 30.05 12.42 -1.83
CA PRO A 113 31.34 12.84 -2.40
C PRO A 113 31.39 14.32 -2.82
N SER A 114 30.24 15.01 -2.87
CA SER A 114 30.14 16.43 -3.24
C SER A 114 30.00 17.34 -2.00
N CYS A 115 28.87 17.25 -1.28
CA CYS A 115 28.59 18.13 -0.13
C CYS A 115 29.13 17.62 1.21
N GLY A 116 29.52 16.35 1.31
CA GLY A 116 30.04 15.76 2.55
C GLY A 116 28.98 15.40 3.60
N THR A 117 27.68 15.56 3.32
CA THR A 117 26.58 15.15 4.21
C THR A 117 26.67 13.65 4.55
N HIS A 118 26.41 13.29 5.80
CA HIS A 118 26.48 11.92 6.29
C HIS A 118 25.17 11.16 6.07
N TYR A 119 25.29 9.93 5.60
CA TYR A 119 24.22 8.98 5.38
C TYR A 119 24.51 7.69 6.14
N ASN A 120 23.49 7.12 6.78
CA ASN A 120 23.59 5.81 7.41
C ASN A 120 22.39 4.96 7.00
N SER A 121 22.61 3.69 6.65
CA SER A 121 21.50 2.79 6.33
C SER A 121 20.99 2.07 7.58
N ALA A 122 19.68 2.14 7.83
CA ALA A 122 19.02 1.39 8.88
C ALA A 122 18.30 0.17 8.29
N GLN A 123 18.55 -1.03 8.84
CA GLN A 123 17.87 -2.25 8.39
C GLN A 123 16.41 -2.28 8.84
N VAL A 124 15.50 -2.25 7.89
CA VAL A 124 14.06 -2.44 8.11
C VAL A 124 13.78 -3.93 7.92
N GLY A 125 13.85 -4.69 9.02
CA GLY A 125 13.44 -6.10 9.02
C GLY A 125 14.32 -7.11 9.78
N GLN A 126 15.40 -6.70 10.43
CA GLN A 126 16.24 -7.60 11.23
C GLN A 126 16.30 -7.14 12.69
N GLN A 127 15.83 -7.99 13.61
CA GLN A 127 16.08 -7.84 15.03
C GLN A 127 17.59 -8.06 15.28
N THR A 128 18.37 -7.02 15.51
CA THR A 128 19.65 -7.17 16.20
C THR A 128 19.38 -7.26 17.70
N SER A 129 19.41 -8.47 18.23
CA SER A 129 19.37 -8.75 19.66
C SER A 129 20.60 -8.15 20.35
N THR A 130 20.49 -6.93 20.88
CA THR A 130 21.05 -6.51 22.17
C THR A 130 20.80 -5.00 22.35
N ASN A 131 19.97 -4.68 23.35
CA ASN A 131 19.98 -3.44 24.15
C ASN A 131 20.10 -2.11 23.38
N LEU A 132 18.96 -1.54 22.96
CA LEU A 132 18.81 -0.09 22.76
C LEU A 132 17.79 0.49 23.76
N PRO A 133 18.03 1.70 24.30
CA PRO A 133 17.26 2.29 25.39
C PRO A 133 15.80 2.56 24.99
N SER A 134 14.95 2.52 26.00
CA SER A 134 13.48 2.48 25.99
C SER A 134 12.75 3.71 25.39
N SER A 135 13.40 4.54 24.58
CA SER A 135 12.78 5.67 23.89
C SER A 135 12.35 5.38 22.44
N CYS A 136 12.82 4.28 21.83
CA CYS A 136 12.37 3.84 20.51
C CYS A 136 11.33 2.73 20.60
N LEU A 137 10.11 3.05 21.04
CA LEU A 137 8.95 2.15 20.94
C LEU A 137 8.40 2.16 19.50
N TYR A 138 9.04 1.42 18.60
CA TYR A 138 8.40 0.97 17.35
C TYR A 138 8.83 -0.46 17.02
N THR A 139 8.61 -1.38 17.96
CA THR A 139 8.71 -2.81 17.70
C THR A 139 7.40 -3.34 17.14
N ALA A 140 7.25 -3.31 15.82
CA ALA A 140 6.39 -4.28 15.15
C ALA A 140 7.14 -5.63 15.13
N LYS A 141 6.73 -6.56 15.98
CA LYS A 141 7.09 -7.98 15.82
C LYS A 141 6.55 -8.42 14.46
N CYS A 142 7.44 -8.53 13.46
CA CYS A 142 7.18 -9.37 12.29
C CYS A 142 7.31 -10.83 12.75
N THR A 143 6.25 -11.40 13.31
CA THR A 143 6.14 -12.86 13.39
C THR A 143 5.78 -13.38 12.00
N TYR A 144 6.79 -13.79 11.25
CA TYR A 144 6.65 -14.72 10.14
C TYR A 144 6.57 -16.15 10.71
N ASP A 145 5.50 -16.46 11.44
CA ASP A 145 5.14 -17.84 11.74
C ASP A 145 4.11 -18.32 10.72
N LEU A 146 4.59 -18.51 9.48
CA LEU A 146 3.98 -19.43 8.53
C LEU A 146 4.65 -20.78 8.75
N THR A 147 4.30 -21.48 9.83
CA THR A 147 4.64 -22.91 9.92
C THR A 147 3.63 -23.69 9.08
N CYS A 148 4.20 -24.38 8.10
CA CYS A 148 3.55 -25.29 7.18
C CYS A 148 2.64 -26.27 7.91
N THR A 149 1.37 -26.31 7.52
CA THR A 149 0.52 -27.48 7.74
C THR A 149 1.13 -28.65 6.97
N ALA A 150 1.83 -29.54 7.68
CA ALA A 150 2.13 -30.87 7.18
C ALA A 150 0.78 -31.60 6.99
N TYR A 151 0.42 -31.88 5.75
CA TYR A 151 -0.57 -32.90 5.44
C TYR A 151 0.06 -34.28 5.69
N HIS A 152 -0.77 -35.18 6.22
CA HIS A 152 -0.52 -36.55 6.71
C HIS A 152 0.59 -37.37 6.04
#